data_AF-A0A382Y0L3-F1
#
_entry.id   AF-A0A382Y0L3-F1
#
_cell.length_a   1.000
_cell.length_b   1.000
_cell.length_c   1.000
_cell.angle_alpha   90.00
_cell.angle_beta   90.00
_cell.angle_gamma   90.00
#
_symmetry.space_group_name_H-M   'P 1'
#
loop_
_entity.id
_entity.type
_entity.pdbx_description
1 polymer ?
#
loop_
_entity_poly.entity_id
_entity_poly.type
_entity_poly.pdbx_seq_one_letter_code
_entity_poly.pdbx_strand_id
1 'polypeptide(L)'
;VTNEYIVIEWKFFYPFWSKTMSEKEMHEDLRNANANRAVLYYLIYDEMRKVTGQEEAIKVMKKAIYRRGVEMSEAIKQYAPSDLQALGQFHLTHSAGGGALFNPEIQRHDTDAFEVLNTTCPLKQAWIDYGLSDEDVALMCDIG
;
A
#
# COMPACT_ATOMS: atom_id res chain seq x y z
N VAL A 1 34.70 -21.13 7.36
CA VAL A 1 33.23 -21.28 7.31
C VAL A 1 32.89 -21.48 5.85
N THR A 2 32.43 -22.68 5.50
CA THR A 2 32.26 -23.16 4.13
C THR A 2 31.11 -22.41 3.45
N ASN A 3 31.40 -21.77 2.31
CA ASN A 3 30.37 -21.25 1.40
C ASN A 3 29.66 -22.45 0.76
N GLU A 4 28.48 -22.79 1.27
CA GLU A 4 27.55 -23.63 0.53
C GLU A 4 26.88 -22.78 -0.56
N TYR A 5 27.41 -22.88 -1.77
CA TYR A 5 26.68 -22.46 -2.95
C TYR A 5 25.64 -23.53 -3.27
N ILE A 6 24.36 -23.17 -3.22
CA ILE A 6 23.29 -24.00 -3.77
C ILE A 6 23.48 -23.99 -5.30
N VAL A 7 24.07 -25.05 -5.83
CA VAL A 7 24.11 -25.29 -7.27
C VAL A 7 22.71 -25.73 -7.69
N ILE A 8 21.91 -24.78 -8.18
CA ILE A 8 20.63 -25.09 -8.82
C ILE A 8 20.97 -25.55 -10.25
N GLU A 9 20.79 -26.84 -10.52
CA GLU A 9 20.99 -27.40 -11.86
C GLU A 9 19.97 -26.82 -12.85
N TRP A 10 20.46 -26.10 -13.85
CA TRP A 10 19.71 -25.38 -14.89
C TRP A 10 19.01 -26.28 -15.93
N LYS A 11 18.68 -27.55 -15.61
CA LYS A 11 18.09 -28.50 -16.57
C LYS A 11 16.60 -28.80 -16.37
N PHE A 12 15.95 -28.23 -15.35
CA PHE A 12 14.50 -28.39 -15.12
C PHE A 12 13.64 -27.14 -15.42
N PHE A 13 14.25 -26.06 -15.90
CA PHE A 13 13.60 -24.73 -15.96
C PHE A 13 12.86 -24.38 -17.27
N TYR A 14 12.51 -25.35 -18.12
CA TYR A 14 11.96 -25.06 -19.45
C TYR A 14 10.44 -25.18 -19.68
N PRO A 15 9.56 -25.42 -18.67
CA PRO A 15 8.15 -25.06 -18.84
C PRO A 15 7.65 -23.99 -17.84
N PHE A 16 8.43 -23.57 -16.86
CA PHE A 16 7.91 -22.72 -15.77
C PHE A 16 7.75 -21.23 -16.14
N TRP A 17 8.38 -20.77 -17.23
CA TRP A 17 8.36 -19.36 -17.65
C TRP A 17 7.28 -19.01 -18.68
N SER A 18 6.23 -19.84 -18.83
CA SER A 18 5.14 -19.56 -19.79
C SER A 18 3.74 -19.54 -19.20
N LYS A 19 3.58 -19.70 -17.87
CA LYS A 19 2.25 -19.55 -17.28
C LYS A 19 1.98 -18.05 -17.09
N THR A 20 1.29 -17.44 -18.04
CA THR A 20 0.63 -16.16 -17.82
C THR A 20 -0.27 -16.33 -16.60
N MET A 21 0.03 -15.59 -15.51
CA MET A 21 -0.83 -15.58 -14.34
C MET A 21 -2.22 -15.11 -14.75
N SER A 22 -3.24 -15.79 -14.25
CA SER A 22 -4.60 -15.29 -14.37
C SER A 22 -4.77 -13.97 -13.61
N GLU A 23 -5.71 -13.15 -14.04
CA GLU A 23 -6.09 -11.91 -13.35
C GLU A 23 -6.40 -12.16 -11.87
N LYS A 24 -7.05 -13.29 -11.56
CA LYS A 24 -7.34 -13.70 -10.18
C LYS A 24 -6.06 -13.94 -9.37
N GLU A 25 -5.09 -14.67 -9.93
CA GLU A 25 -3.80 -14.91 -9.28
C GLU A 25 -3.06 -13.57 -9.05
N MET A 26 -3.09 -12.65 -10.02
CA MET A 26 -2.48 -11.32 -9.88
C MET A 26 -3.14 -10.46 -8.79
N HIS A 27 -4.46 -10.47 -8.70
CA HIS A 27 -5.19 -9.75 -7.65
C HIS A 27 -4.88 -10.30 -6.26
N GLU A 28 -4.74 -11.62 -6.13
CA GLU A 28 -4.41 -12.24 -4.87
C GLU A 28 -2.97 -11.93 -4.42
N ASP A 29 -2.01 -12.01 -5.34
CA ASP A 29 -0.63 -11.61 -5.06
C ASP A 29 -0.53 -10.15 -4.65
N LEU A 30 -1.33 -9.27 -5.29
CA LEU A 30 -1.38 -7.87 -4.92
C LEU A 30 -2.01 -7.65 -3.53
N ARG A 31 -3.04 -8.41 -3.15
CA ARG A 31 -3.59 -8.38 -1.78
C ARG A 31 -2.53 -8.85 -0.78
N ASN A 32 -1.88 -9.96 -1.03
CA ASN A 32 -0.84 -10.52 -0.16
C ASN A 32 0.34 -9.57 0.01
N ALA A 33 0.77 -8.90 -1.07
CA ALA A 33 1.82 -7.90 -1.01
C ALA A 33 1.44 -6.69 -0.14
N ASN A 34 0.19 -6.23 -0.21
CA ASN A 34 -0.32 -5.16 0.64
C ASN A 34 -0.48 -5.61 2.10
N ALA A 35 -0.95 -6.84 2.34
CA ALA A 35 -1.08 -7.39 3.67
C ALA A 35 0.29 -7.51 4.37
N ASN A 36 1.29 -8.05 3.66
CA ASN A 36 2.67 -8.11 4.17
C ASN A 36 3.22 -6.72 4.48
N ARG A 37 2.97 -5.72 3.62
CA ARG A 37 3.38 -4.33 3.88
C ARG A 37 2.69 -3.75 5.12
N ALA A 38 1.40 -4.03 5.32
CA ALA A 38 0.65 -3.58 6.48
C ALA A 38 1.27 -4.09 7.78
N VAL A 39 1.54 -5.40 7.86
CA VAL A 39 2.18 -6.02 9.02
C VAL A 39 3.57 -5.44 9.27
N LEU A 40 4.37 -5.25 8.21
CA LEU A 40 5.69 -4.61 8.34
C LEU A 40 5.60 -3.19 8.90
N TYR A 41 4.65 -2.36 8.44
CA TYR A 41 4.47 -1.00 8.95
C TYR A 41 4.11 -0.99 10.43
N TYR A 42 3.23 -1.90 10.85
CA TYR A 42 2.90 -2.05 12.27
C TYR A 42 4.12 -2.48 13.09
N LEU A 43 4.86 -3.49 12.66
CA LEU A 43 6.03 -3.99 13.39
C LEU A 43 7.13 -2.93 13.50
N ILE A 44 7.37 -2.14 12.45
CA ILE A 44 8.31 -1.02 12.50
C ILE A 44 7.83 0.02 13.52
N TYR A 45 6.56 0.40 13.48
CA TYR A 45 5.96 1.31 14.45
C TYR A 45 6.07 0.77 15.89
N ASP A 46 5.74 -0.51 16.11
CA ASP A 46 5.77 -1.16 17.42
C ASP A 46 7.18 -1.20 18.01
N GLU A 47 8.19 -1.54 17.20
CA GLU A 47 9.58 -1.48 17.65
C GLU A 47 10.06 -0.05 17.91
N MET A 48 9.67 0.92 17.07
CA MET A 48 10.04 2.32 17.31
C MET A 48 9.41 2.87 18.59
N ARG A 49 8.11 2.63 18.84
CA ARG A 49 7.43 3.17 20.03
C ARG A 49 8.04 2.64 21.33
N LYS A 50 8.58 1.41 21.35
CA LYS A 50 9.29 0.84 22.50
C LYS A 50 10.55 1.62 22.86
N VAL A 51 11.20 2.25 21.88
CA VAL A 51 12.46 2.97 22.06
C VAL A 51 12.24 4.48 22.24
N THR A 52 11.35 5.08 21.45
CA THR A 52 11.19 6.55 21.39
C THR A 52 9.92 7.06 22.08
N GLY A 53 9.04 6.16 22.50
CA GLY A 53 7.66 6.50 22.86
C GLY A 53 6.76 6.64 21.62
N GLN A 54 5.45 6.53 21.86
CA GLN A 54 4.43 6.48 20.82
C GLN A 54 4.37 7.76 19.97
N GLU A 55 4.45 8.94 20.59
CA GLU A 55 4.33 10.23 19.88
C GLU A 55 5.42 10.40 18.80
N GLU A 56 6.69 10.17 19.16
CA GLU A 56 7.78 10.30 18.20
C GLU A 56 7.74 9.19 17.13
N ALA A 57 7.30 7.97 17.49
CA ALA A 57 7.13 6.89 16.53
C ALA A 57 6.06 7.23 15.46
N ILE A 58 4.89 7.76 15.88
CA ILE A 58 3.84 8.23 14.97
C ILE A 58 4.38 9.30 14.02
N LYS A 59 5.09 10.28 14.57
CA LYS A 59 5.66 11.39 13.79
C LYS A 59 6.66 10.90 12.74
N VAL A 60 7.53 9.95 13.09
CA VAL A 60 8.49 9.35 12.15
C VAL A 60 7.76 8.59 11.05
N MET A 61 6.76 7.77 11.39
CA MET A 61 5.95 7.04 10.39
C MET A 61 5.25 7.98 9.42
N LYS A 62 4.49 8.96 9.94
CA LYS A 62 3.77 9.96 9.11
C LYS A 62 4.73 10.72 8.20
N LYS A 63 5.91 11.11 8.69
CA LYS A 63 6.93 11.81 7.89
C LYS A 63 7.46 10.94 6.75
N ALA A 64 7.71 9.66 7.00
CA ALA A 64 8.19 8.73 5.98
C ALA A 64 7.12 8.47 4.90
N ILE A 65 5.87 8.25 5.31
CA ILE A 65 4.73 8.02 4.42
C ILE A 65 4.47 9.25 3.55
N TYR A 66 4.43 10.45 4.16
CA TYR A 66 4.27 11.71 3.42
C TYR A 66 5.38 11.91 2.40
N ARG A 67 6.64 11.71 2.79
CA ARG A 67 7.78 11.79 1.87
C ARG A 67 7.62 10.83 0.69
N ARG A 68 7.21 9.59 0.95
CA ARG A 68 6.96 8.61 -0.12
C ARG A 68 5.82 9.05 -1.04
N GLY A 69 4.75 9.63 -0.50
CA GLY A 69 3.66 10.20 -1.28
C GLY A 69 4.14 11.32 -2.22
N VAL A 70 5.02 12.20 -1.73
CA VAL A 70 5.65 13.26 -2.55
C VAL A 70 6.56 12.67 -3.63
N GLU A 71 7.37 11.66 -3.32
CA GLU A 71 8.23 10.98 -4.32
C GLU A 71 7.40 10.31 -5.42
N MET A 72 6.21 9.80 -5.09
CA MET A 72 5.31 9.15 -6.05
C MET A 72 4.42 10.14 -6.84
N SER A 73 4.29 11.39 -6.39
CA SER A 73 3.36 12.36 -6.99
C SER A 73 3.88 13.01 -8.28
N GLU A 74 5.10 12.70 -8.73
CA GLU A 74 5.67 13.29 -9.94
C GLU A 74 4.77 13.05 -11.17
N ALA A 75 4.12 11.89 -11.27
CA ALA A 75 3.20 11.55 -12.37
C ALA A 75 1.94 12.44 -12.44
N ILE A 76 1.54 13.06 -11.32
CA ILE A 76 0.33 13.88 -11.21
C ILE A 76 0.63 15.37 -11.05
N LYS A 77 1.92 15.74 -10.98
CA LYS A 77 2.36 17.12 -10.72
C LYS A 77 1.87 18.12 -11.76
N GLN A 78 1.70 17.69 -13.00
CA GLN A 78 1.18 18.52 -14.11
C GLN A 78 -0.26 19.00 -13.88
N TYR A 79 -1.04 18.33 -13.03
CA TYR A 79 -2.42 18.71 -12.70
C TYR A 79 -2.50 19.67 -11.50
N ALA A 80 -1.44 19.75 -10.70
CA ALA A 80 -1.42 20.59 -9.51
C ALA A 80 -1.14 22.07 -9.85
N PRO A 81 -1.64 23.04 -9.05
CA PRO A 81 -2.62 22.85 -7.98
C PRO A 81 -4.08 22.93 -8.45
N SER A 82 -4.32 23.27 -9.73
CA SER A 82 -5.60 23.84 -10.17
C SER A 82 -6.51 22.88 -10.94
N ASP A 83 -6.00 21.76 -11.44
CA ASP A 83 -6.77 20.80 -12.25
C ASP A 83 -7.17 19.58 -11.42
N LEU A 84 -8.05 19.82 -10.43
CA LEU A 84 -8.59 18.76 -9.57
C LEU A 84 -9.44 17.74 -10.34
N GLN A 85 -10.02 18.16 -11.48
CA GLN A 85 -10.74 17.28 -12.38
C GLN A 85 -9.82 16.22 -12.97
N ALA A 86 -8.71 16.63 -13.61
CA ALA A 86 -7.76 15.71 -14.20
C ALA A 86 -7.02 14.88 -13.13
N LEU A 87 -6.72 15.47 -11.97
CA LEU A 87 -6.13 14.75 -10.84
C LEU A 87 -7.04 13.62 -10.34
N GLY A 88 -8.33 13.89 -10.16
CA GLY A 88 -9.31 12.88 -9.76
C GLY A 88 -9.46 11.77 -10.80
N GLN A 89 -9.53 12.13 -12.08
CA GLN A 89 -9.59 11.15 -13.17
C GLN A 89 -8.35 10.27 -13.22
N PHE A 90 -7.16 10.84 -13.02
CA PHE A 90 -5.92 10.09 -12.94
C PHE A 90 -5.96 9.09 -11.79
N HIS A 91 -6.40 9.53 -10.60
CA HIS A 91 -6.50 8.67 -9.41
C HIS A 91 -7.41 7.46 -9.65
N LEU A 92 -8.61 7.68 -10.20
CA LEU A 92 -9.56 6.60 -10.48
C LEU A 92 -9.02 5.59 -11.50
N THR A 93 -8.31 6.08 -12.52
CA THR A 93 -7.76 5.24 -13.59
C THR A 93 -6.54 4.43 -13.12
N HIS A 94 -5.76 4.95 -12.18
CA HIS A 94 -4.50 4.34 -11.72
C HIS A 94 -4.59 3.79 -10.29
N SER A 95 -5.79 3.67 -9.73
CA SER A 95 -6.02 3.07 -8.42
C SER A 95 -5.53 1.62 -8.40
N ALA A 96 -4.91 1.20 -7.29
CA ALA A 96 -4.32 -0.13 -7.18
C ALA A 96 -5.34 -1.24 -7.46
N GLY A 97 -4.94 -2.23 -8.28
CA GLY A 97 -5.83 -3.30 -8.72
C GLY A 97 -7.03 -2.78 -9.54
N GLY A 98 -6.87 -1.67 -10.26
CA GLY A 98 -7.96 -1.03 -11.01
C GLY A 98 -9.08 -0.49 -10.12
N GLY A 99 -8.78 -0.19 -8.85
CA GLY A 99 -9.77 0.22 -7.85
C GLY A 99 -10.37 -0.93 -7.04
N ALA A 100 -10.20 -2.19 -7.45
CA ALA A 100 -10.81 -3.34 -6.77
C ALA A 100 -10.31 -3.57 -5.34
N LEU A 101 -9.12 -3.04 -4.99
CA LEU A 101 -8.55 -3.19 -3.64
C LEU A 101 -9.15 -2.23 -2.62
N PHE A 102 -9.34 -0.98 -3.02
CA PHE A 102 -9.78 0.10 -2.14
C PHE A 102 -11.27 0.43 -2.31
N ASN A 103 -11.87 -0.06 -3.40
CA ASN A 103 -13.26 0.15 -3.80
C ASN A 103 -13.70 1.62 -3.57
N PRO A 104 -13.07 2.56 -4.32
CA PRO A 104 -13.27 3.98 -4.13
C PRO A 104 -14.68 4.41 -4.53
N GLU A 105 -15.40 5.06 -3.61
CA GLU A 105 -16.68 5.72 -3.87
C GLU A 105 -16.46 7.23 -3.98
N ILE A 106 -16.75 7.80 -5.16
CA ILE A 106 -16.59 9.23 -5.41
C ILE A 106 -17.69 9.98 -4.65
N GLN A 107 -17.28 10.77 -3.66
CA GLN A 107 -18.19 11.62 -2.89
C GLN A 107 -18.36 12.98 -3.57
N ARG A 108 -17.27 13.51 -4.14
CA ARG A 108 -17.25 14.78 -4.84
C ARG A 108 -16.16 14.80 -5.91
N HIS A 109 -16.46 15.37 -7.07
CA HIS A 109 -15.49 15.58 -8.13
C HIS A 109 -15.90 16.77 -8.98
N ASP A 110 -15.42 17.95 -8.59
CA ASP A 110 -15.66 19.21 -9.28
C ASP A 110 -14.36 20.03 -9.41
N THR A 111 -14.46 21.31 -9.78
CA THR A 111 -13.29 22.18 -9.95
C THR A 111 -12.61 22.55 -8.64
N ASP A 112 -13.30 22.41 -7.51
CA ASP A 112 -12.86 22.90 -6.21
C ASP A 112 -12.44 21.76 -5.27
N ALA A 113 -12.93 20.53 -5.51
CA ALA A 113 -12.57 19.36 -4.71
C ALA A 113 -12.64 18.04 -5.48
N PHE A 114 -11.79 17.11 -5.05
CA PHE A 114 -11.89 15.69 -5.35
C PHE A 114 -11.88 14.92 -4.04
N GLU A 115 -12.97 14.22 -3.75
CA GLU A 115 -13.20 13.50 -2.49
C GLU A 115 -13.65 12.06 -2.80
N VAL A 116 -12.98 11.10 -2.17
CA VAL A 116 -13.22 9.67 -2.36
C VAL A 116 -13.26 8.98 -1.01
N LEU A 117 -14.27 8.12 -0.83
CA LEU A 117 -14.38 7.20 0.29
C LEU A 117 -13.92 5.80 -0.16
N ASN A 118 -12.80 5.33 0.38
CA ASN A 118 -12.39 3.93 0.19
C ASN A 118 -13.24 3.04 1.11
N THR A 119 -14.14 2.25 0.52
CA THR A 119 -15.03 1.35 1.28
C THR A 119 -14.33 0.06 1.73
N THR A 120 -13.18 -0.25 1.14
CA THR A 120 -12.28 -1.31 1.59
C THR A 120 -10.86 -0.78 1.75
N CYS A 121 -10.06 -1.40 2.63
CA CYS A 121 -8.65 -1.10 2.76
C CYS A 121 -7.88 -2.40 3.04
N PRO A 122 -7.00 -2.85 2.13
CA PRO A 122 -6.26 -4.10 2.31
C PRO A 122 -5.30 -4.03 3.50
N LEU A 123 -4.83 -2.84 3.89
CA LEU A 123 -3.98 -2.66 5.06
C LEU A 123 -4.78 -2.84 6.36
N LYS A 124 -5.95 -2.20 6.44
CA LYS A 124 -6.87 -2.33 7.60
C LYS A 124 -7.27 -3.79 7.81
N GLN A 125 -7.67 -4.48 6.75
CA GLN A 125 -8.04 -5.90 6.85
C GLN A 125 -6.86 -6.75 7.32
N ALA A 126 -5.66 -6.52 6.79
CA ALA A 126 -4.48 -7.28 7.19
C ALA A 126 -4.11 -7.06 8.67
N TRP A 127 -4.31 -5.87 9.23
CA TRP A 127 -4.11 -5.63 10.66
C TRP A 127 -5.14 -6.36 11.54
N ILE A 128 -6.41 -6.40 11.10
CA ILE A 128 -7.45 -7.17 11.77
C ILE A 128 -7.11 -8.67 11.75
N ASP A 129 -6.73 -9.20 10.59
CA ASP A 129 -6.38 -10.61 10.41
C ASP A 129 -5.11 -10.99 11.20
N TYR A 130 -4.18 -10.05 11.35
CA TYR A 130 -2.98 -10.20 12.17
C TYR A 130 -3.29 -10.20 13.69
N GLY A 131 -4.49 -9.79 14.09
CA GLY A 131 -4.96 -9.81 15.47
C GLY A 131 -4.65 -8.55 16.27
N LEU A 132 -4.50 -7.39 15.61
CA LEU A 132 -4.38 -6.12 16.31
C LEU A 132 -5.68 -5.73 17.04
N SER A 133 -5.56 -4.96 18.12
CA SER A 133 -6.72 -4.37 18.78
C SER A 133 -7.38 -3.29 17.92
N ASP A 134 -8.65 -2.99 18.18
CA ASP A 134 -9.35 -1.91 17.48
C ASP A 134 -8.64 -0.55 17.62
N GLU A 135 -7.99 -0.30 18.76
CA GLU A 135 -7.20 0.90 19.02
C GLU A 135 -5.94 0.95 18.15
N ASP A 136 -5.17 -0.15 18.08
CA ASP A 136 -3.98 -0.23 17.23
C ASP A 136 -4.38 -0.16 15.74
N VAL A 137 -5.49 -0.78 15.32
CA VAL A 137 -6.01 -0.67 13.94
C VAL A 137 -6.39 0.78 13.61
N ALA A 138 -7.12 1.45 14.49
CA ALA A 138 -7.51 2.85 14.31
C ALA A 138 -6.29 3.76 14.23
N LEU A 139 -5.31 3.55 15.10
CA LEU A 139 -4.06 4.31 15.10
C LEU A 139 -3.28 4.11 13.80
N MET A 140 -3.14 2.87 13.33
CA MET A 140 -2.45 2.60 12.07
C MET A 140 -3.18 3.18 10.85
N CYS A 141 -4.52 3.27 10.90
CA CYS A 141 -5.30 3.99 9.88
C CYS A 141 -5.10 5.51 9.93
N ASP A 142 -4.83 6.10 11.10
CA ASP A 142 -4.49 7.53 11.23
C ASP A 142 -3.04 7.84 10.82
N ILE A 143 -2.13 6.87 10.96
CA ILE A 143 -0.73 6.99 10.51
C ILE A 143 -0.62 6.97 8.98
N GLY A 144 -1.41 6.13 8.32
CA GLY A 144 -1.41 5.92 6.86
C GLY A 144 -2.14 6.99 6.07
#